data_AF-A0A7Y2G7D9-F1
#
_entry.id   AF-A0A7Y2G7D9-F1
#
_cell.length_a   1.000
_cell.length_b   1.000
_cell.length_c   1.000
_cell.angle_alpha   90.00
_cell.angle_beta   90.00
_cell.angle_gamma   90.00
#
_symmetry.space_group_name_H-M   'P 1'
#
loop_
_entity.id
_entity.type
_entity.pdbx_description
1 polymer ?
#
loop_
_entity_poly.entity_id
_entity_poly.type
_entity_poly.pdbx_seq_one_letter_code
_entity_poly.pdbx_strand_id
1 'polypeptide(L)'
;LYDLLEHEIVPLFYDRGGDGLPRGWIRMMKEAIKGVAPVFNTHRMVGEYASRFYLPLAARAARLDSEDGRGVRELAAWRGRMEAAWPNVQVLEVESDEATERAVGESIPVRARVRHGELAAEDLQVQLFHGEVGPDGDLQEAAHLPMERQEIWDDGTAWYSGQVPCERTGHRGFAVRVLPNHPDLVTPFLPGLIRWSSDPVEQGQTEPVPV
;
A
#
# COMPACT_ATOMS: atom_id res chain seq x y z
N LEU A 1 -27.70 20.66 -0.04
CA LEU A 1 -28.20 20.34 -1.39
C LEU A 1 -29.54 21.03 -1.67
N TYR A 2 -30.60 20.76 -0.90
CA TYR A 2 -31.91 21.42 -1.09
C TYR A 2 -31.82 22.94 -1.02
N ASP A 3 -31.04 23.47 -0.09
CA ASP A 3 -30.84 24.91 0.08
C ASP A 3 -30.25 25.59 -1.17
N LEU A 4 -29.25 24.97 -1.80
CA LEU A 4 -28.65 25.41 -3.06
C LEU A 4 -29.67 25.36 -4.22
N LEU A 5 -30.48 24.29 -4.26
CA LEU A 5 -31.48 24.12 -5.30
C LEU A 5 -32.57 25.20 -5.21
N GLU A 6 -33.08 25.44 -4.01
CA GLU A 6 -34.20 26.35 -3.75
C GLU A 6 -33.80 27.83 -3.88
N HIS A 7 -32.65 28.21 -3.32
CA HIS A 7 -32.26 29.61 -3.22
C HIS A 7 -31.34 30.11 -4.35
N GLU A 8 -30.63 29.22 -5.05
CA GLU A 8 -29.71 29.62 -6.12
C GLU A 8 -30.14 29.09 -7.50
N ILE A 9 -30.33 27.77 -7.63
CA ILE A 9 -30.54 27.12 -8.93
C ILE A 9 -31.91 27.44 -9.53
N VAL A 10 -32.99 27.26 -8.75
CA VAL A 10 -34.37 27.48 -9.19
C VAL A 10 -34.60 28.95 -9.60
N PRO A 11 -34.19 29.97 -8.82
CA PRO A 11 -34.33 31.37 -9.21
C PRO A 11 -33.59 31.69 -10.51
N LEU A 12 -32.34 31.22 -10.68
CA LEU A 12 -31.56 31.45 -11.90
C LEU A 12 -32.21 30.86 -13.16
N PHE A 13 -32.92 29.75 -13.02
CA PHE A 13 -33.61 29.08 -14.13
C PHE A 13 -34.90 29.80 -14.56
N TYR A 14 -35.67 30.31 -13.60
CA TYR A 14 -36.96 30.97 -13.87
C TYR A 14 -36.84 32.48 -14.12
N ASP A 15 -35.75 33.14 -13.69
CA ASP A 15 -35.47 34.53 -14.03
C ASP A 15 -35.14 34.69 -15.52
N ARG A 16 -36.13 35.15 -16.30
CA ARG A 16 -36.04 35.30 -17.75
C ARG A 16 -36.12 36.78 -18.14
N GLY A 17 -35.16 37.21 -18.96
CA GLY A 17 -35.15 38.57 -19.51
C GLY A 17 -36.26 38.82 -20.53
N GLY A 18 -36.33 40.04 -21.06
CA GLY A 18 -37.32 40.42 -22.09
C GLY A 18 -37.21 39.65 -23.42
N ASP A 19 -36.11 38.92 -23.63
CA ASP A 19 -35.87 37.98 -24.73
C ASP A 19 -36.29 36.53 -24.42
N GLY A 20 -36.81 36.27 -23.21
CA GLY A 20 -37.25 34.96 -22.74
C GLY A 20 -36.11 34.05 -22.25
N LEU A 21 -34.86 34.53 -22.22
CA LEU A 21 -33.68 33.73 -21.90
C LEU A 21 -33.23 33.90 -20.44
N PRO A 22 -32.97 32.79 -19.70
CA PRO A 22 -32.45 32.86 -18.35
C PRO A 22 -30.92 33.02 -18.36
N ARG A 23 -30.46 34.27 -18.47
CA ARG A 23 -29.03 34.60 -18.65
C ARG A 23 -28.15 34.12 -17.49
N GLY A 24 -28.66 34.19 -16.26
CA GLY A 24 -27.99 33.68 -15.07
C GLY A 24 -27.74 32.17 -15.13
N TRP A 25 -28.78 31.39 -15.47
CA TRP A 25 -28.68 29.96 -15.69
C TRP A 25 -27.74 29.58 -16.84
N ILE A 26 -27.82 30.29 -17.98
CA ILE A 26 -26.94 30.06 -19.13
C ILE A 26 -25.47 30.28 -18.74
N ARG A 27 -25.16 31.34 -17.99
CA ARG A 27 -23.81 31.58 -17.49
C ARG A 27 -23.33 30.45 -16.59
N MET A 28 -24.15 30.01 -15.64
CA MET A 28 -23.82 28.89 -14.76
C MET A 28 -23.56 27.60 -15.55
N MET A 29 -24.43 27.24 -16.50
CA MET A 29 -24.22 26.06 -17.36
C MET A 29 -22.91 26.15 -18.14
N LYS A 30 -22.58 27.32 -18.71
CA LYS A 30 -21.34 27.52 -19.48
C LYS A 30 -20.09 27.41 -18.60
N GLU A 31 -20.12 27.99 -17.39
CA GLU A 31 -19.02 27.83 -16.43
C GLU A 31 -18.89 26.37 -15.96
N ALA A 32 -20.00 25.67 -15.73
CA ALA A 32 -19.97 24.24 -15.40
C ALA A 32 -19.37 23.41 -16.53
N ILE A 33 -19.77 23.62 -17.79
CA ILE A 33 -19.17 22.94 -18.95
C ILE A 33 -17.67 23.24 -19.03
N LYS A 34 -17.28 24.51 -18.88
CA LYS A 34 -15.88 24.94 -18.93
C LYS A 34 -15.03 24.30 -17.83
N GLY A 35 -15.55 24.19 -16.61
CA GLY A 35 -14.83 23.61 -15.48
C GLY A 35 -14.83 22.08 -15.46
N VAL A 36 -15.96 21.46 -15.80
CA VAL A 36 -16.18 20.01 -15.66
C VAL A 36 -15.73 19.23 -16.89
N ALA A 37 -16.08 19.68 -18.10
CA ALA A 37 -15.85 18.89 -19.31
C ALA A 37 -14.36 18.52 -19.54
N PRO A 38 -13.35 19.37 -19.24
CA PRO A 38 -11.95 18.98 -19.38
C PRO A 38 -11.49 17.90 -18.38
N VAL A 39 -12.16 17.82 -17.22
CA VAL A 39 -11.77 16.92 -16.12
C VAL A 39 -12.57 15.62 -16.16
N PHE A 40 -13.87 15.73 -16.40
CA PHE A 40 -14.83 14.63 -16.38
C PHE A 40 -15.39 14.40 -17.79
N ASN A 41 -14.55 13.84 -18.67
CA ASN A 41 -14.98 13.36 -19.97
C ASN A 41 -14.49 11.94 -20.24
N THR A 42 -15.32 11.20 -20.98
CA THR A 42 -15.06 9.79 -21.30
C THR A 42 -13.81 9.62 -22.16
N HIS A 43 -13.49 10.57 -23.04
CA HIS A 43 -12.31 10.50 -23.89
C HIS A 43 -11.01 10.50 -23.07
N ARG A 44 -10.90 11.40 -22.09
CA ARG A 44 -9.81 11.49 -21.11
C ARG A 44 -9.77 10.23 -20.26
N MET A 45 -10.91 9.80 -19.72
CA MET A 45 -10.98 8.57 -18.91
C MET A 45 -10.46 7.36 -19.69
N VAL A 46 -10.92 7.15 -20.93
CA VAL A 46 -10.46 6.06 -21.80
C VAL A 46 -8.97 6.20 -22.14
N GLY A 47 -8.52 7.41 -22.48
CA GLY A 47 -7.09 7.66 -22.78
C GLY A 47 -6.17 7.45 -21.59
N GLU A 48 -6.57 7.91 -20.40
CA GLU A 48 -5.85 7.66 -19.15
C GLU A 48 -5.88 6.18 -18.79
N TYR A 49 -7.02 5.51 -18.94
CA TYR A 49 -7.12 4.09 -18.62
C TYR A 49 -6.26 3.24 -19.56
N ALA A 50 -6.29 3.53 -20.86
CA ALA A 50 -5.45 2.87 -21.85
C ALA A 50 -3.95 3.08 -21.56
N SER A 51 -3.55 4.33 -21.30
CA SER A 51 -2.14 4.68 -21.07
C SER A 51 -1.60 4.19 -19.73
N ARG A 52 -2.40 4.22 -18.66
CA ARG A 52 -1.97 3.84 -17.30
C ARG A 52 -2.04 2.33 -17.05
N PHE A 53 -2.94 1.62 -17.73
CA PHE A 53 -3.19 0.19 -17.43
C PHE A 53 -3.01 -0.72 -18.64
N TYR A 54 -3.74 -0.50 -19.74
CA TYR A 54 -3.72 -1.45 -20.86
C TYR A 54 -2.37 -1.50 -21.59
N LEU A 55 -1.78 -0.36 -21.94
CA LEU A 55 -0.51 -0.34 -22.66
C LEU A 55 0.64 -0.93 -21.81
N PRO A 56 0.81 -0.56 -20.52
CA PRO A 56 1.80 -1.19 -19.65
C PRO A 56 1.57 -2.70 -19.47
N LEU A 57 0.31 -3.14 -19.32
CA LEU A 57 -0.01 -4.55 -19.18
C LEU A 57 0.30 -5.34 -20.45
N ALA A 58 -0.02 -4.79 -21.63
CA ALA A 58 0.31 -5.42 -22.92
C ALA A 58 1.83 -5.55 -23.10
N ALA A 59 2.60 -4.51 -22.78
CA ALA A 59 4.05 -4.55 -22.82
C ALA A 59 4.63 -5.61 -21.85
N ARG A 60 4.09 -5.69 -20.63
CA ARG A 60 4.47 -6.74 -19.66
C ARG A 60 4.13 -8.14 -20.16
N ALA A 61 2.94 -8.34 -20.73
CA ALA A 61 2.53 -9.63 -21.28
C ALA A 61 3.46 -10.08 -22.41
N ALA A 62 3.78 -9.18 -23.35
CA ALA A 62 4.72 -9.47 -24.42
C ALA A 62 6.13 -9.81 -23.89
N ARG A 63 6.60 -9.13 -22.83
CA ARG A 63 7.88 -9.46 -22.17
C ARG A 63 7.86 -10.85 -21.55
N LEU A 64 6.80 -11.21 -20.84
CA LEU A 64 6.70 -12.51 -20.15
C LEU A 64 6.56 -13.68 -21.14
N ASP A 65 5.89 -13.44 -22.27
CA ASP A 65 5.68 -14.44 -23.33
C ASP A 65 6.90 -14.61 -24.25
N SER A 66 7.89 -13.71 -24.14
CA SER A 66 9.15 -13.84 -24.86
C SER A 66 9.92 -15.11 -24.45
N GLU A 67 10.88 -15.52 -25.31
CA GLU A 67 11.67 -16.74 -25.09
C GLU A 67 10.79 -17.99 -24.87
N ASP A 68 9.78 -18.17 -25.73
CA ASP A 68 8.85 -19.32 -25.68
C ASP A 68 8.14 -19.44 -24.32
N GLY A 69 7.71 -18.32 -23.73
CA GLY A 69 6.97 -18.29 -22.46
C GLY A 69 7.80 -18.60 -21.22
N ARG A 70 9.14 -18.44 -21.27
CA ARG A 70 10.03 -18.68 -20.13
C ARG A 70 9.63 -17.85 -18.90
N GLY A 71 9.40 -16.55 -19.07
CA GLY A 71 9.05 -15.64 -17.96
C GLY A 71 7.73 -16.02 -17.29
N VAL A 72 6.74 -16.46 -18.07
CA VAL A 72 5.47 -16.99 -17.53
C VAL A 72 5.71 -18.23 -16.67
N ARG A 73 6.52 -19.18 -17.15
CA ARG A 73 6.84 -20.42 -16.40
C ARG A 73 7.61 -20.12 -15.12
N GLU A 74 8.61 -19.24 -15.16
CA GLU A 74 9.40 -18.85 -13.99
C GLU A 74 8.52 -18.17 -12.93
N LEU A 75 7.66 -17.22 -13.34
CA LEU A 75 6.73 -16.55 -12.43
C LEU A 75 5.71 -17.52 -11.83
N ALA A 76 5.17 -18.45 -12.63
CA ALA A 76 4.24 -19.46 -12.16
C ALA A 76 4.90 -20.42 -11.15
N ALA A 77 6.12 -20.87 -11.43
CA ALA A 77 6.89 -21.72 -10.53
C ALA A 77 7.24 -20.98 -9.22
N TRP A 78 7.67 -19.72 -9.31
CA TRP A 78 7.90 -18.87 -8.14
C TRP A 78 6.63 -18.75 -7.29
N ARG A 79 5.48 -18.45 -7.91
CA ARG A 79 4.21 -18.31 -7.20
C ARG A 79 3.82 -19.61 -6.47
N GLY A 80 3.96 -20.76 -7.13
CA GLY A 80 3.69 -22.05 -6.52
C GLY A 80 4.60 -22.34 -5.31
N ARG A 81 5.90 -22.04 -5.40
CA ARG A 81 6.83 -22.15 -4.27
C ARG A 81 6.44 -21.23 -3.12
N MET A 82 6.09 -19.97 -3.44
CA MET A 82 5.69 -18.98 -2.46
C MET A 82 4.44 -19.43 -1.71
N GLU A 83 3.38 -19.84 -2.40
CA GLU A 83 2.13 -20.33 -1.79
C GLU A 83 2.36 -21.57 -0.91
N ALA A 84 3.23 -22.50 -1.34
CA ALA A 84 3.55 -23.70 -0.58
C ALA A 84 4.38 -23.43 0.69
N ALA A 85 5.36 -22.53 0.61
CA ALA A 85 6.28 -22.24 1.71
C ALA A 85 5.82 -21.12 2.64
N TRP A 86 4.84 -20.29 2.24
CA TRP A 86 4.34 -19.15 3.03
C TRP A 86 3.89 -19.49 4.46
N PRO A 87 3.29 -20.66 4.75
CA PRO A 87 2.97 -21.03 6.12
C PRO A 87 4.18 -21.00 7.06
N ASN A 88 5.39 -21.23 6.56
CA ASN A 88 6.62 -21.22 7.35
C ASN A 88 7.25 -19.81 7.49
N VAL A 89 6.72 -18.80 6.79
CA VAL A 89 7.20 -17.42 6.88
C VAL A 89 6.61 -16.76 8.11
N GLN A 90 7.47 -16.18 8.95
CA GLN A 90 7.07 -15.60 10.22
C GLN A 90 8.02 -14.51 10.69
N VAL A 91 7.48 -13.44 11.27
CA VAL A 91 8.26 -12.50 12.08
C VAL A 91 8.44 -13.13 13.45
N LEU A 92 9.67 -13.45 13.81
CA LEU A 92 10.00 -14.14 15.07
C LEU A 92 10.21 -13.15 16.20
N GLU A 93 10.87 -12.04 15.90
CA GLU A 93 11.33 -11.07 16.89
C GLU A 93 11.35 -9.68 16.26
N VAL A 94 10.98 -8.67 17.04
CA VAL A 94 11.08 -7.27 16.66
C VAL A 94 11.73 -6.52 17.82
N GLU A 95 12.86 -5.90 17.54
CA GLU A 95 13.63 -5.09 18.48
C GLU A 95 13.50 -3.62 18.09
N SER A 96 13.30 -2.78 19.09
CA SER A 96 13.52 -1.33 18.99
C SER A 96 14.29 -0.89 20.23
N ASP A 97 14.81 0.33 20.22
CA ASP A 97 15.34 0.87 21.47
C ASP A 97 14.23 1.11 22.51
N GLU A 98 14.64 1.18 23.78
CA GLU A 98 13.75 1.29 24.95
C GLU A 98 13.22 2.71 25.19
N ALA A 99 13.60 3.68 24.35
CA ALA A 99 13.25 5.07 24.56
C ALA A 99 11.79 5.32 24.19
N THR A 100 10.98 5.63 25.21
CA THR A 100 9.55 5.93 25.06
C THR A 100 9.27 7.37 24.61
N GLU A 101 10.26 8.27 24.76
CA GLU A 101 10.18 9.67 24.35
C GLU A 101 11.23 9.98 23.29
N ARG A 102 10.83 10.70 22.24
CA ARG A 102 11.69 11.08 21.11
C ARG A 102 11.45 12.50 20.68
N ALA A 103 12.53 13.21 20.37
CA ALA A 103 12.42 14.55 19.80
C ALA A 103 11.96 14.48 18.34
N VAL A 104 11.24 15.52 17.90
CA VAL A 104 10.88 15.66 16.49
C VAL A 104 12.16 15.82 15.66
N GLY A 105 12.27 15.03 14.58
CA GLY A 105 13.45 14.96 13.73
C GLY A 105 14.41 13.80 14.06
N GLU A 106 14.19 13.08 15.17
CA GLU A 106 14.89 11.83 15.45
C GLU A 106 14.27 10.65 14.69
N SER A 107 14.93 9.49 14.77
CA SER A 107 14.41 8.23 14.26
C SER A 107 14.48 7.12 15.29
N ILE A 108 13.54 6.18 15.20
CA ILE A 108 13.50 4.97 16.03
C ILE A 108 14.09 3.83 15.19
N PRO A 109 15.31 3.34 15.47
CA PRO A 109 15.82 2.13 14.88
C PRO A 109 14.95 0.94 15.25
N VAL A 110 14.59 0.14 14.24
CA VAL A 110 13.83 -1.09 14.40
C VAL A 110 14.58 -2.21 13.68
N ARG A 111 14.74 -3.35 14.35
CA ARG A 111 15.25 -4.57 13.76
C ARG A 111 14.19 -5.66 13.86
N ALA A 112 14.14 -6.55 12.89
CA ALA A 112 13.23 -7.68 12.90
C ALA A 112 13.93 -8.95 12.44
N ARG A 113 13.75 -10.03 13.19
CA ARG A 113 14.17 -11.37 12.79
C ARG A 113 13.02 -12.07 12.11
N VAL A 114 13.20 -12.45 10.85
CA VAL A 114 12.17 -13.10 10.04
C VAL A 114 12.64 -14.49 9.64
N ARG A 115 11.80 -15.49 9.91
CA ARG A 115 11.93 -16.83 9.34
C ARG A 115 11.41 -16.79 7.91
N HIS A 116 12.24 -17.17 6.96
CA HIS A 116 11.89 -17.35 5.55
C HIS A 116 11.88 -18.83 5.14
N GLY A 117 12.44 -19.72 5.96
CA GLY A 117 12.46 -21.16 5.72
C GLY A 117 13.21 -21.49 4.43
N GLU A 118 12.56 -22.23 3.53
CA GLU A 118 13.13 -22.65 2.25
C GLU A 118 13.08 -21.56 1.16
N LEU A 119 12.42 -20.43 1.43
CA LEU A 119 12.37 -19.31 0.49
C LEU A 119 13.69 -18.54 0.50
N ALA A 120 14.06 -17.99 -0.66
CA ALA A 120 15.17 -17.06 -0.73
C ALA A 120 14.78 -15.75 -0.01
N ALA A 121 15.73 -15.14 0.70
CA ALA A 121 15.47 -13.88 1.39
C ALA A 121 15.18 -12.71 0.42
N GLU A 122 15.56 -12.83 -0.85
CA GLU A 122 15.24 -11.91 -1.94
C GLU A 122 13.78 -12.00 -2.40
N ASP A 123 13.15 -13.17 -2.22
CA ASP A 123 11.74 -13.39 -2.54
C ASP A 123 10.80 -12.76 -1.52
N LEU A 124 11.35 -12.12 -0.47
CA LEU A 124 10.61 -11.44 0.59
C LEU A 124 10.96 -9.96 0.62
N GLN A 125 9.97 -9.14 0.90
CA GLN A 125 10.14 -7.75 1.29
C GLN A 125 9.59 -7.56 2.69
N VAL A 126 10.48 -7.23 3.62
CA VAL A 126 10.12 -6.83 4.97
C VAL A 126 9.90 -5.32 4.99
N GLN A 127 8.79 -4.89 5.57
CA GLN A 127 8.41 -3.49 5.63
C GLN A 127 8.08 -3.09 7.07
N LEU A 128 8.51 -1.89 7.41
CA LEU A 128 8.16 -1.20 8.64
C LEU A 128 6.93 -0.34 8.38
N PHE A 129 5.81 -0.68 8.99
CA PHE A 129 4.54 0.03 8.91
C PHE A 129 4.43 0.94 10.12
N HIS A 130 4.27 2.24 9.95
CA HIS A 130 4.28 3.19 11.07
C HIS A 130 3.25 4.31 10.88
N GLY A 131 2.73 4.82 11.99
CA GLY A 131 1.65 5.81 11.98
C GLY A 131 1.33 6.36 13.36
N GLU A 132 0.28 7.18 13.42
CA GLU A 132 -0.32 7.60 14.68
C GLU A 132 -1.15 6.47 15.27
N VAL A 133 -1.07 6.25 16.57
CA VAL A 133 -1.87 5.22 17.24
C VAL A 133 -3.21 5.83 17.62
N GLY A 134 -4.27 5.34 16.99
CA GLY A 134 -5.64 5.72 17.31
C GLY A 134 -6.10 5.19 18.68
N PRO A 135 -7.28 5.61 19.14
CA PRO A 135 -7.85 5.18 20.43
C PRO A 135 -8.00 3.66 20.57
N ASP A 136 -8.25 2.96 19.46
CA ASP A 136 -8.46 1.51 19.41
C ASP A 136 -7.14 0.72 19.24
N GLY A 137 -5.99 1.40 19.23
CA GLY A 137 -4.67 0.79 19.03
C GLY A 137 -4.23 0.63 17.57
N ASP A 138 -5.12 0.92 16.61
CA ASP A 138 -4.82 0.85 15.18
C ASP A 138 -3.93 2.01 14.71
N LEU A 139 -3.11 1.74 13.70
CA LEU A 139 -2.28 2.76 13.06
C LEU A 139 -3.08 3.57 12.03
N GLN A 140 -3.21 4.87 12.28
CA GLN A 140 -3.80 5.87 11.41
C GLN A 140 -2.73 6.61 10.60
N GLU A 141 -3.12 7.14 9.43
CA GLU A 141 -2.22 7.82 8.47
C GLU A 141 -0.95 7.01 8.19
N ALA A 142 -1.08 5.68 8.17
CA ALA A 142 0.08 4.81 8.21
C ALA A 142 0.86 4.81 6.88
N ALA A 143 2.16 5.00 7.00
CA ALA A 143 3.13 4.88 5.92
C ALA A 143 3.92 3.58 6.08
N HIS A 144 4.65 3.20 5.04
CA HIS A 144 5.54 2.04 5.09
C HIS A 144 6.89 2.34 4.46
N LEU A 145 7.93 1.74 5.05
CA LEU A 145 9.31 1.83 4.58
C LEU A 145 9.85 0.41 4.41
N PRO A 146 10.56 0.09 3.31
CA PRO A 146 11.26 -1.17 3.21
C PRO A 146 12.36 -1.25 4.27
N MET A 147 12.52 -2.42 4.88
CA MET A 147 13.65 -2.71 5.77
C MET A 147 14.79 -3.32 4.96
N GLU A 148 16.02 -2.93 5.27
CA GLU A 148 17.23 -3.46 4.66
C GLU A 148 17.56 -4.82 5.25
N ARG A 149 17.78 -5.81 4.38
CA ARG A 149 18.25 -7.14 4.78
C ARG A 149 19.70 -7.05 5.27
N GLN A 150 19.97 -7.64 6.42
CA GLN A 150 21.28 -7.72 7.04
C GLN A 150 21.82 -9.15 6.98
N GLU A 151 21.96 -9.79 8.13
CA GLU A 151 22.50 -11.13 8.28
C GLU A 151 21.46 -12.18 7.86
N ILE A 152 21.89 -13.13 7.03
CA ILE A 152 21.13 -14.32 6.68
C ILE A 152 21.82 -15.49 7.37
N TRP A 153 21.05 -16.31 8.07
CA TRP A 153 21.54 -17.45 8.81
C TRP A 153 21.13 -18.75 8.12
N ASP A 154 21.94 -19.79 8.31
CA ASP A 154 21.75 -21.10 7.67
C ASP A 154 20.50 -21.85 8.16
N ASP A 155 19.84 -21.36 9.21
CA ASP A 155 18.60 -21.91 9.78
C ASP A 155 17.32 -21.41 9.08
N GLY A 156 17.46 -20.66 7.98
CA GLY A 156 16.33 -20.09 7.26
C GLY A 156 15.74 -18.85 7.94
N THR A 157 16.56 -18.13 8.71
CA THR A 157 16.20 -16.83 9.30
C THR A 157 17.11 -15.71 8.81
N ALA A 158 16.59 -14.50 8.78
CA ALA A 158 17.36 -13.31 8.45
C ALA A 158 16.95 -12.11 9.29
N TRP A 159 17.92 -11.25 9.59
CA TRP A 159 17.71 -9.96 10.23
C TRP A 159 17.45 -8.87 9.19
N TYR A 160 16.52 -7.98 9.53
CA TYR A 160 16.17 -6.80 8.75
C TYR A 160 16.23 -5.56 9.63
N SER A 161 16.66 -4.43 9.09
CA SER A 161 16.73 -3.16 9.80
C SER A 161 16.01 -2.03 9.07
N GLY A 162 15.31 -1.19 9.81
CA GLY A 162 14.68 0.03 9.31
C GLY A 162 14.70 1.11 10.38
N GLN A 163 14.26 2.30 10.01
CA GLN A 163 14.14 3.43 10.93
C GLN A 163 12.79 4.11 10.75
N VAL A 164 12.04 4.30 11.86
CA VAL A 164 10.81 5.10 11.86
C VAL A 164 11.18 6.56 12.05
N PRO A 165 10.86 7.48 11.12
CA PRO A 165 11.10 8.90 11.33
C PRO A 165 10.05 9.50 12.29
N CYS A 166 10.51 10.31 13.25
CA CYS A 166 9.66 11.07 14.19
C CYS A 166 9.36 12.47 13.64
N GLU A 167 8.54 12.55 12.60
CA GLU A 167 8.29 13.82 11.88
C GLU A 167 7.24 14.72 12.56
N ARG A 168 6.39 14.15 13.40
CA ARG A 168 5.26 14.84 14.04
C ARG A 168 5.14 14.41 15.50
N THR A 169 4.64 15.31 16.33
CA THR A 169 4.30 15.04 17.74
C THR A 169 3.04 14.19 17.84
N GLY A 170 2.98 13.27 18.80
CA GLY A 170 1.80 12.43 19.05
C GLY A 170 2.19 11.02 19.51
N HIS A 171 1.19 10.21 19.87
CA HIS A 171 1.42 8.80 20.18
C HIS A 171 1.64 8.03 18.88
N ARG A 172 2.86 7.54 18.68
CA ARG A 172 3.30 6.89 17.44
C ARG A 172 3.51 5.41 17.70
N GLY A 173 3.21 4.61 16.70
CA GLY A 173 3.40 3.16 16.76
C GLY A 173 3.95 2.65 15.44
N PHE A 174 4.45 1.41 15.49
CA PHE A 174 4.91 0.70 14.32
C PHE A 174 4.57 -0.78 14.41
N ALA A 175 4.55 -1.44 13.26
CA ALA A 175 4.43 -2.88 13.11
C ALA A 175 5.36 -3.33 11.98
N VAL A 176 5.80 -4.58 12.02
CA VAL A 176 6.59 -5.16 10.94
C VAL A 176 5.70 -6.09 10.13
N ARG A 177 5.80 -6.02 8.80
CA ARG A 177 5.13 -6.94 7.90
C ARG A 177 6.07 -7.53 6.86
N VAL A 178 5.73 -8.72 6.39
CA VAL A 178 6.45 -9.43 5.33
C VAL A 178 5.52 -9.66 4.15
N LEU A 179 6.00 -9.37 2.94
CA LEU A 179 5.30 -9.51 1.67
C LEU A 179 6.15 -10.32 0.69
N PRO A 180 5.54 -11.06 -0.25
CA PRO A 180 6.27 -11.61 -1.39
C PRO A 180 6.89 -10.51 -2.24
N ASN A 181 8.08 -10.76 -2.75
CA ASN A 181 8.82 -9.87 -3.64
C ASN A 181 9.26 -10.64 -4.89
N HIS A 182 8.93 -10.11 -6.06
CA HIS A 182 9.42 -10.62 -7.33
C HIS A 182 9.37 -9.52 -8.40
N PRO A 183 10.38 -9.37 -9.26
CA PRO A 183 10.45 -8.29 -10.25
C PRO A 183 9.25 -8.20 -11.19
N ASP A 184 8.60 -9.33 -11.48
CA ASP A 184 7.42 -9.38 -12.35
C ASP A 184 6.07 -9.25 -11.63
N LEU A 185 6.02 -9.07 -10.30
CA LEU A 185 4.77 -8.75 -9.62
C LEU A 185 4.29 -7.35 -10.03
N VAL A 186 3.01 -7.26 -10.41
CA VAL A 186 2.37 -5.96 -10.71
C VAL A 186 2.16 -5.17 -9.41
N THR A 187 1.75 -5.88 -8.35
CA THR A 187 1.67 -5.35 -6.99
C THR A 187 2.11 -6.43 -6.01
N PRO A 188 2.74 -6.07 -4.88
CA PRO A 188 3.11 -7.03 -3.83
C PRO A 188 1.92 -7.79 -3.24
N PHE A 189 0.71 -7.24 -3.35
CA PHE A 189 -0.51 -7.79 -2.77
C PHE A 189 -1.23 -8.80 -3.67
N LEU A 190 -0.82 -8.93 -4.93
CA LEU A 190 -1.47 -9.85 -5.88
C LEU A 190 -1.53 -11.31 -5.39
N PRO A 191 -0.49 -11.85 -4.71
CA PRO A 191 -0.58 -13.19 -4.13
C PRO A 191 -1.55 -13.32 -2.96
N GLY A 192 -1.99 -12.21 -2.36
CA GLY A 192 -2.84 -12.23 -1.15
C GLY A 192 -2.12 -12.70 0.12
N LEU A 193 -0.79 -12.71 0.11
CA LEU A 193 0.06 -13.24 1.17
C LEU A 193 0.68 -12.09 1.96
N ILE A 194 0.38 -12.02 3.27
CA ILE A 194 0.93 -11.04 4.20
C ILE A 194 1.19 -11.76 5.53
N ARG A 195 2.29 -11.42 6.20
CA ARG A 195 2.56 -11.79 7.59
C ARG A 195 2.84 -10.55 8.41
N TRP A 196 2.27 -10.48 9.60
CA TRP A 196 2.48 -9.38 10.53
C TRP A 196 3.24 -9.86 11.77
N SER A 197 3.92 -8.93 12.44
CA SER A 197 4.54 -9.19 13.75
C SER A 197 3.53 -9.54 14.85
N SER A 198 2.25 -9.23 14.66
CA SER A 198 1.16 -9.62 15.57
C SER A 198 0.62 -11.02 15.33
N ASP A 199 1.00 -11.68 14.24
CA ASP A 199 0.54 -13.05 13.97
C ASP A 199 1.16 -14.00 15.01
N PRO A 200 0.36 -14.89 15.63
CA PRO A 200 0.86 -15.75 16.69
C PRO A 200 2.03 -16.60 16.20
N VAL A 201 3.09 -16.64 17.02
CA VAL A 201 4.15 -17.61 16.84
C VAL A 201 3.56 -18.99 17.11
N GLU A 202 3.43 -19.83 16.08
CA GLU A 202 3.12 -21.25 16.28
C GLU A 202 4.35 -21.88 16.96
N GLN A 203 4.43 -21.70 18.27
CA GLN A 203 5.47 -22.27 19.11
C GLN A 203 5.17 -23.76 19.27
N GLY A 204 5.94 -24.60 18.57
CA GLY A 204 6.15 -25.97 19.01
C GLY A 204 6.70 -25.95 20.44
N GLN A 205 5.89 -26.44 21.38
CA GLN A 205 6.16 -26.71 22.80
C GLN A 205 7.54 -26.28 23.32
N THR A 206 7.57 -25.25 24.17
CA THR A 206 8.42 -25.26 25.37
C THR A 206 7.80 -24.35 26.44
N GLU A 207 7.70 -24.88 27.66
CA GLU A 207 7.01 -24.31 28.83
C GLU A 207 7.48 -22.90 29.24
N PRO A 208 6.63 -22.15 29.99
CA PRO A 208 6.95 -20.78 30.38
C PRO A 208 8.02 -20.75 31.49
N VAL A 209 8.99 -19.85 31.35
CA VAL A 209 9.88 -19.47 32.46
C VAL A 209 9.40 -18.11 32.98
N PRO A 210 9.00 -18.00 34.26
CA PRO A 210 8.59 -16.75 34.87
C PRO A 210 9.81 -15.98 35.41
N VAL A 211 9.77 -14.65 35.30
CA VAL A 211 10.16 -13.74 36.39
C VAL A 211 9.18 -12.57 36.39
#